data_AF-A0A9P7QAM6-F1
#
_entry.id   AF-A0A9P7QAM6-F1
#
_cell.length_a   1.000
_cell.length_b   1.000
_cell.length_c   1.000
_cell.angle_alpha   90.00
_cell.angle_beta   90.00
_cell.angle_gamma   90.00
#
_symmetry.space_group_name_H-M   'P 1'
#
loop_
_entity.id
_entity.type
_entity.pdbx_description
1 polymer ?
#
loop_
_entity_poly.entity_id
_entity_poly.type
_entity_poly.pdbx_seq_one_letter_code
_entity_poly.pdbx_strand_id
1 'polypeptide(L)'
;MTSQRLSTDLGFLTDAAHLLRQTAPETSAYLMRSRAELMHHNGLAQHETQRQHVCGACGHIMIPGQQSKLTLERYPRSKAPGKRTGSERSAVKASTMTKEGPTKNITCGLCKRITRIRLPPPQAVHRRKKPQTRAAGNNSNAAAPGLDDHKPTANASSKKRAKNRKGGLQALLAGQQNKPGSSLSLADFMG
;
A
#
# COMPACT_ATOMS: atom_id res chain seq x y z
N MET A 1 -8.97 43.15 12.25
CA MET A 1 -10.31 42.83 11.69
C MET A 1 -10.27 42.34 10.24
N THR A 2 -9.29 42.73 9.42
CA THR A 2 -9.13 42.27 8.03
C THR A 2 -8.96 40.74 7.91
N SER A 3 -8.13 40.14 8.76
CA SER A 3 -7.89 38.68 8.74
C SER A 3 -9.15 37.83 8.95
N GLN A 4 -10.10 38.30 9.76
CA GLN A 4 -11.34 37.56 10.04
C GLN A 4 -12.27 37.58 8.82
N ARG A 5 -12.41 38.74 8.16
CA ARG A 5 -13.15 38.86 6.90
C ARG A 5 -12.56 38.00 5.78
N LEU A 6 -11.24 37.99 5.66
CA LEU A 6 -10.56 37.13 4.68
C LEU A 6 -10.87 35.64 4.91
N SER A 7 -10.85 35.20 6.17
CA SER A 7 -11.17 33.81 6.49
C SER A 7 -12.62 33.44 6.18
N THR A 8 -13.57 34.34 6.43
CA THR A 8 -14.99 34.12 6.11
C THR A 8 -15.23 34.09 4.61
N ASP A 9 -14.57 34.96 3.84
CA ASP A 9 -14.71 34.99 2.39
C ASP A 9 -14.14 33.73 1.74
N LEU A 10 -12.97 33.26 2.21
CA LEU A 10 -12.39 32.00 1.74
C LEU A 10 -13.27 30.79 2.08
N GLY A 11 -13.90 30.79 3.27
CA GLY A 11 -14.88 29.78 3.69
C GLY A 11 -16.11 29.78 2.78
N PHE A 12 -16.75 30.93 2.63
CA PHE A 12 -17.92 31.12 1.77
C PHE A 12 -17.67 30.64 0.33
N LEU A 13 -16.55 31.05 -0.29
CA LEU A 13 -16.21 30.61 -1.64
C LEU A 13 -16.02 29.09 -1.75
N THR A 14 -15.47 28.48 -0.71
CA THR A 14 -15.29 27.01 -0.66
C THR A 14 -16.64 26.31 -0.59
N ASP A 15 -17.51 26.73 0.32
CA ASP A 15 -18.81 26.09 0.55
C ASP A 15 -19.74 26.27 -0.64
N ALA A 16 -19.81 27.50 -1.20
CA ALA A 16 -20.59 27.78 -2.39
C ALA A 16 -20.11 26.97 -3.61
N ALA A 17 -18.80 26.80 -3.78
CA ALA A 17 -18.27 25.97 -4.85
C ALA A 17 -18.64 24.50 -4.67
N HIS A 18 -18.59 23.97 -3.44
CA HIS A 18 -18.97 22.60 -3.16
C HIS A 18 -20.47 22.34 -3.36
N LEU A 19 -21.33 23.30 -3.01
CA LEU A 19 -22.78 23.22 -3.27
C LEU A 19 -23.09 23.16 -4.77
N LEU A 20 -22.41 23.98 -5.58
CA LEU A 20 -22.67 24.09 -7.02
C LEU A 20 -21.94 23.04 -7.87
N ARG A 21 -21.03 22.25 -7.29
CA ARG A 21 -20.15 21.34 -8.03
C ARG A 21 -20.88 20.41 -9.00
N GLN A 22 -22.02 19.86 -8.59
CA GLN A 22 -22.75 18.86 -9.36
C GLN A 22 -23.66 19.47 -10.42
N THR A 23 -24.31 20.59 -10.10
CA THR A 23 -25.31 21.23 -10.95
C THR A 23 -24.71 22.28 -11.88
N ALA A 24 -23.62 22.93 -11.47
CA ALA A 24 -22.92 23.98 -12.21
C ALA A 24 -21.39 23.86 -12.01
N PRO A 25 -20.73 22.86 -12.62
CA PRO A 25 -19.30 22.60 -12.45
C PRO A 25 -18.42 23.78 -12.90
N GLU A 26 -18.84 24.55 -13.90
CA GLU A 26 -18.11 25.74 -14.34
C GLU A 26 -18.17 26.87 -13.31
N THR A 27 -19.35 27.14 -12.73
CA THR A 27 -19.51 28.12 -11.65
C THR A 27 -18.73 27.71 -10.41
N SER A 28 -18.74 26.43 -10.04
CA SER A 28 -17.93 25.92 -8.94
C SER A 28 -16.43 26.14 -9.20
N ALA A 29 -15.98 25.96 -10.44
CA ALA A 29 -14.59 26.14 -10.82
C ALA A 29 -14.19 27.63 -10.76
N TYR A 30 -15.07 28.51 -11.22
CA TYR A 30 -14.90 29.96 -11.11
C TYR A 30 -14.72 30.39 -9.64
N LEU A 31 -15.60 29.97 -8.73
CA LEU A 31 -15.52 30.31 -7.31
C LEU A 31 -14.20 29.86 -6.67
N MET A 32 -13.74 28.64 -6.98
CA MET A 32 -12.46 28.14 -6.50
C MET A 32 -11.26 28.87 -7.10
N ARG A 33 -11.36 29.35 -8.34
CA ARG A 33 -10.35 30.22 -8.96
C ARG A 33 -10.31 31.58 -8.26
N SER A 34 -11.46 32.20 -8.01
CA SER A 34 -11.54 33.46 -7.26
C SER A 34 -10.96 33.31 -5.85
N ARG A 35 -11.22 32.17 -5.19
CA ARG A 35 -10.61 31.84 -3.90
C ARG A 35 -9.08 31.75 -3.99
N ALA A 36 -8.56 31.12 -5.03
CA ALA A 36 -7.12 31.00 -5.26
C ALA A 36 -6.46 32.37 -5.50
N GLU A 37 -7.13 33.23 -6.25
CA GLU A 37 -6.69 34.60 -6.50
C GLU A 37 -6.71 35.44 -5.22
N LEU A 38 -7.78 35.36 -4.42
CA LEU A 38 -7.87 36.04 -3.13
C LEU A 38 -6.74 35.60 -2.18
N MET A 39 -6.41 34.30 -2.13
CA MET A 39 -5.25 33.82 -1.37
C MET A 39 -3.94 34.40 -1.88
N HIS A 40 -3.75 34.45 -3.20
CA HIS A 40 -2.53 34.95 -3.82
C HIS A 40 -2.30 36.44 -3.52
N HIS A 41 -3.33 37.27 -3.67
CA HIS A 41 -3.27 38.71 -3.35
C HIS A 41 -2.95 38.98 -1.88
N ASN A 42 -3.31 38.05 -0.98
CA ASN A 42 -3.01 38.16 0.46
C ASN A 42 -1.72 37.41 0.87
N GLY A 43 -0.91 36.92 -0.09
CA GLY A 43 0.34 36.22 0.20
C GLY A 43 0.18 34.86 0.88
N LEU A 44 -1.01 34.25 0.81
CA LEU A 44 -1.30 32.97 1.43
C LEU A 44 -0.92 31.81 0.49
N ALA A 45 -0.10 30.89 0.99
CA ALA A 45 0.24 29.67 0.27
C ALA A 45 -0.93 28.70 0.22
N GLN A 46 -1.16 28.06 -0.93
CA GLN A 46 -2.11 26.94 -1.01
C GLN A 46 -1.52 25.69 -0.38
N HIS A 47 -2.32 25.02 0.45
CA HIS A 47 -1.94 23.74 1.03
C HIS A 47 -1.86 22.64 -0.04
N GLU A 48 -0.91 21.73 0.10
CA GLU A 48 -0.68 20.67 -0.89
C GLU A 48 -1.92 19.80 -1.11
N THR A 49 -2.71 19.51 -0.06
CA THR A 49 -3.96 18.75 -0.22
C THR A 49 -4.94 19.47 -1.15
N GLN A 50 -5.06 20.80 -1.05
CA GLN A 50 -5.94 21.57 -1.91
C GLN A 50 -5.50 21.46 -3.38
N ARG A 51 -4.19 21.46 -3.65
CA ARG A 51 -3.64 21.26 -5.01
C ARG A 51 -3.98 19.87 -5.58
N GLN A 52 -4.26 18.88 -4.73
CA GLN A 52 -4.69 17.54 -5.17
C GLN A 52 -6.19 17.50 -5.52
N HIS A 53 -7.00 18.36 -4.89
CA HIS A 53 -8.45 18.36 -5.03
C HIS A 53 -8.96 19.44 -5.99
N VAL A 54 -8.18 20.46 -6.30
CA VAL A 54 -8.61 21.63 -7.07
C VAL A 54 -7.59 21.90 -8.16
N CYS A 55 -8.06 22.07 -9.40
CA CYS A 55 -7.18 22.38 -10.50
C CYS A 55 -6.62 23.79 -10.34
N GLY A 56 -5.29 23.92 -10.22
CA GLY A 56 -4.62 25.23 -10.12
C GLY A 56 -4.73 26.10 -11.38
N ALA A 57 -5.29 25.59 -12.48
CA ALA A 57 -5.49 26.35 -13.71
C ALA A 57 -6.87 27.02 -13.78
N CYS A 58 -7.92 26.20 -13.67
CA CYS A 58 -9.29 26.62 -13.89
C CYS A 58 -10.15 26.58 -12.62
N GLY A 59 -9.64 26.09 -11.49
CA GLY A 59 -10.37 25.97 -10.23
C GLY A 59 -11.30 24.76 -10.14
N HIS A 60 -11.41 23.91 -11.16
CA HIS A 60 -12.30 22.75 -11.12
C HIS A 60 -11.97 21.80 -9.96
N ILE A 61 -13.00 21.41 -9.19
CA ILE A 61 -12.89 20.44 -8.08
C ILE A 61 -12.72 19.03 -8.67
N MET A 62 -11.51 18.50 -8.60
CA MET A 62 -11.11 17.24 -9.18
C MET A 62 -11.49 16.06 -8.28
N ILE A 63 -12.49 15.29 -8.70
CA ILE A 63 -12.92 14.06 -8.04
C ILE A 63 -12.60 12.86 -8.94
N PRO A 64 -11.65 12.00 -8.56
CA PRO A 64 -11.34 10.80 -9.32
C PRO A 64 -12.59 9.94 -9.53
N GLY A 65 -12.85 9.53 -10.78
CA GLY A 65 -14.05 8.78 -11.15
C GLY A 65 -15.24 9.66 -11.55
N GLN A 66 -15.20 10.97 -11.28
CA GLN A 66 -16.17 11.95 -11.76
C GLN A 66 -15.46 12.93 -12.70
N GLN A 67 -15.28 12.51 -13.96
CA GLN A 67 -14.63 13.25 -15.05
C GLN A 67 -13.13 13.56 -14.87
N SER A 68 -12.62 13.62 -13.64
CA SER A 68 -11.18 13.74 -13.33
C SER A 68 -10.52 12.36 -13.21
N LYS A 69 -9.25 12.27 -13.59
CA LYS A 69 -8.49 10.99 -13.64
C LYS A 69 -7.28 11.04 -12.72
N LEU A 70 -7.07 9.99 -11.92
CA LEU A 70 -5.88 9.78 -11.11
C LEU A 70 -5.07 8.62 -11.69
N THR A 71 -3.79 8.85 -11.98
CA THR A 71 -2.84 7.78 -12.32
C THR A 71 -1.66 7.79 -11.36
N LEU A 72 -1.20 6.60 -10.98
CA LEU A 72 -0.04 6.41 -10.12
C LEU A 72 1.09 5.83 -10.96
N GLU A 73 2.09 6.66 -11.25
CA GLU A 73 3.29 6.25 -11.96
C GLU A 73 4.35 5.83 -10.95
N ARG A 74 4.80 4.58 -11.06
CA ARG A 74 5.97 4.09 -10.32
C ARG A 74 7.13 4.02 -11.29
N TYR A 75 8.24 4.64 -10.93
CA TYR A 75 9.49 4.35 -11.61
C TYR A 75 9.82 2.87 -11.39
N PRO A 76 10.19 2.13 -12.45
CA PRO A 76 10.61 0.75 -12.30
C PRO A 76 11.78 0.73 -11.34
N ARG A 77 11.61 0.07 -10.19
CA ARG A 77 12.73 -0.29 -9.34
C ARG A 77 13.64 -1.12 -10.23
N SER A 78 14.83 -0.59 -10.57
CA SER A 78 15.86 -1.37 -11.26
C SER A 78 15.97 -2.68 -10.49
N LYS A 79 15.56 -3.79 -11.11
CA LYS A 79 15.75 -5.11 -10.51
C LYS A 79 17.22 -5.17 -10.16
N ALA A 80 17.54 -5.24 -8.87
CA ALA A 80 18.91 -5.41 -8.43
C ALA A 80 19.49 -6.55 -9.28
N PRO A 81 20.66 -6.36 -9.91
CA PRO A 81 21.24 -7.43 -10.71
C PRO A 81 21.32 -8.66 -9.81
N GLY A 82 20.66 -9.72 -10.24
CA GLY A 82 20.71 -11.01 -9.56
C GLY A 82 22.17 -11.32 -9.28
N LYS A 83 22.44 -11.81 -8.07
CA LYS A 83 23.77 -12.12 -7.53
C LYS A 83 24.52 -13.03 -8.50
N ARG A 84 25.17 -12.45 -9.52
CA ARG A 84 26.17 -13.13 -10.33
C ARG A 84 27.43 -13.12 -9.49
N THR A 85 27.69 -14.28 -8.90
CA THR A 85 29.00 -14.61 -8.34
C THR A 85 30.06 -14.39 -9.40
N GLY A 86 31.05 -13.56 -9.09
CA GLY A 86 32.27 -13.40 -9.90
C GLY A 86 32.31 -12.13 -10.74
N SER A 87 32.73 -11.03 -10.12
CA SER A 87 33.78 -10.13 -10.63
C SER A 87 33.85 -8.90 -9.73
N GLU A 88 34.85 -8.90 -8.85
CA GLU A 88 35.30 -7.72 -8.13
C GLU A 88 35.91 -6.75 -9.13
N ARG A 89 35.17 -5.71 -9.51
CA ARG A 89 35.63 -4.38 -9.98
C ARG A 89 34.50 -3.72 -10.74
N SER A 90 33.54 -3.14 -10.01
CA SER A 90 32.76 -1.94 -10.40
C SER A 90 31.62 -1.70 -9.41
N ALA A 91 31.95 -1.58 -8.12
CA ALA A 91 30.98 -1.22 -7.07
C ALA A 91 30.87 0.30 -6.82
N VAL A 92 31.34 1.13 -7.76
CA VAL A 92 31.42 2.61 -7.57
C VAL A 92 30.40 3.39 -8.41
N LYS A 93 29.56 2.73 -9.23
CA LYS A 93 28.51 3.40 -10.02
C LYS A 93 27.07 2.95 -9.73
N ALA A 94 26.81 2.46 -8.51
CA ALA A 94 25.48 2.02 -8.09
C ALA A 94 24.85 2.91 -6.98
N SER A 95 25.34 4.13 -6.77
CA SER A 95 25.00 4.97 -5.62
C SER A 95 24.25 6.27 -5.94
N THR A 96 23.68 6.43 -7.14
CA THR A 96 22.93 7.66 -7.48
C THR A 96 21.67 7.41 -8.31
N MET A 97 21.07 6.22 -8.22
CA MET A 97 19.67 6.07 -8.61
C MET A 97 18.84 6.62 -7.46
N THR A 98 18.35 7.85 -7.63
CA THR A 98 17.52 8.58 -6.66
C THR A 98 16.38 7.69 -6.18
N LYS A 99 16.20 7.60 -4.86
CA LYS A 99 15.08 6.90 -4.22
C LYS A 99 13.78 7.68 -4.46
N GLU A 100 13.41 7.88 -5.71
CA GLU A 100 12.19 8.62 -6.05
C GLU A 100 10.98 7.76 -5.75
N GLY A 101 10.05 8.33 -4.99
CA GLY A 101 8.77 7.70 -4.75
C GLY A 101 7.87 7.76 -5.99
N PRO A 102 6.69 7.12 -5.92
CA PRO A 102 5.72 7.19 -7.00
C PRO A 102 5.27 8.64 -7.25
N THR A 103 4.92 8.94 -8.50
CA THR A 103 4.29 10.21 -8.87
C THR A 103 2.79 10.01 -9.02
N LYS A 104 2.00 10.85 -8.35
CA LYS A 104 0.55 10.97 -8.57
C LYS A 104 0.31 11.99 -9.68
N ASN A 105 -0.35 11.57 -10.75
CA ASN A 105 -0.78 12.45 -11.83
C ASN A 105 -2.31 12.59 -11.74
N ILE A 106 -2.79 13.81 -11.51
CA ILE A 106 -4.22 14.13 -11.43
C ILE A 106 -4.59 14.96 -12.65
N THR A 107 -5.47 14.45 -13.50
CA THR A 107 -5.93 15.12 -14.72
C THR A 107 -7.26 15.80 -14.44
N CYS A 108 -7.33 17.10 -14.71
CA CYS A 108 -8.54 17.89 -14.55
C CYS A 108 -9.63 17.44 -15.51
N GLY A 109 -10.85 17.20 -15.01
CA GLY A 109 -12.00 16.84 -15.84
C GLY A 109 -12.46 17.93 -16.80
N LEU A 110 -12.24 19.21 -16.44
CA LEU A 110 -12.68 20.37 -17.21
C LEU A 110 -11.65 20.80 -18.26
N CYS A 111 -10.47 21.30 -17.85
CA CYS A 111 -9.44 21.84 -18.75
C CYS A 111 -8.36 20.84 -19.19
N LYS A 112 -8.42 19.58 -18.72
CA LYS A 112 -7.46 18.50 -19.01
C LYS A 112 -6.00 18.73 -18.58
N ARG A 113 -5.69 19.83 -17.86
CA ARG A 113 -4.36 20.04 -17.29
C ARG A 113 -4.03 18.95 -16.25
N ILE A 114 -2.77 18.54 -16.21
CA ILE A 114 -2.26 17.51 -15.31
C ILE A 114 -1.52 18.17 -14.14
N THR A 115 -1.95 17.87 -12.92
CA THR A 115 -1.23 18.18 -11.69
C THR A 115 -0.36 16.98 -11.30
N ARG A 116 0.95 17.18 -11.22
CA ARG A 116 1.92 16.13 -10.83
C ARG A 116 2.37 16.34 -9.38
N ILE A 117 2.23 15.31 -8.55
CA ILE A 117 2.62 15.32 -7.14
C ILE A 117 3.60 14.19 -6.89
N ARG A 118 4.83 14.52 -6.54
CA ARG A 118 5.86 13.53 -6.18
C ARG A 118 5.62 13.07 -4.75
N LEU A 119 5.46 11.78 -4.53
CA LEU A 119 5.37 11.22 -3.20
C LEU A 119 6.77 10.84 -2.69
N PRO A 120 6.99 10.87 -1.36
CA PRO A 120 8.19 10.30 -0.78
C PRO A 120 8.27 8.80 -1.09
N PRO A 121 9.49 8.22 -1.13
CA PRO A 121 9.66 6.79 -1.32
C PRO A 121 8.93 6.00 -0.21
N PRO A 122 8.25 4.90 -0.55
CA PRO A 122 7.58 4.07 0.45
C PRO A 122 8.62 3.51 1.43
N GLN A 123 8.28 3.52 2.72
CA GLN A 123 9.14 2.93 3.74
C GLN A 123 9.36 1.43 3.48
N ALA A 124 10.56 0.95 3.78
CA ALA A 124 10.89 -0.45 3.62
C ALA A 124 10.05 -1.31 4.58
N VAL A 125 9.25 -2.22 4.03
CA VAL A 125 8.47 -3.16 4.85
C VAL A 125 9.42 -4.21 5.41
N HIS A 126 9.80 -4.07 6.68
CA HIS A 126 10.56 -5.09 7.40
C HIS A 126 9.65 -6.26 7.78
N ARG A 127 9.59 -7.28 6.91
CA ARG A 127 9.01 -8.57 7.30
C ARG A 127 9.94 -9.23 8.33
N ARG A 128 9.51 -9.30 9.59
CA ARG A 128 10.18 -10.09 10.62
C ARG A 128 10.29 -11.53 10.12
N LYS A 129 11.51 -11.98 9.84
CA LYS A 129 11.79 -13.41 9.67
C LYS A 129 11.49 -14.05 11.03
N LYS A 130 10.59 -15.04 11.08
CA LYS A 130 10.44 -15.87 12.28
C LYS A 130 11.82 -16.43 12.64
N PRO A 131 12.30 -16.27 13.88
CA PRO A 131 13.55 -16.87 14.29
C PRO A 131 13.41 -18.39 14.14
N GLN A 132 14.21 -18.99 13.26
CA GLN A 132 14.50 -20.41 13.35
C GLN A 132 15.30 -20.58 14.63
N THR A 133 14.65 -21.06 15.68
CA THR A 133 15.32 -21.60 16.85
C THR A 133 16.20 -22.76 16.38
N ARG A 134 17.48 -22.48 16.15
CA ARG A 134 18.50 -23.52 16.14
C ARG A 134 18.71 -23.90 17.60
N ALA A 135 18.05 -24.97 18.04
CA ALA A 135 18.35 -25.58 19.32
C ALA A 135 19.82 -26.03 19.28
N ALA A 136 20.66 -25.35 20.06
CA ALA A 136 22.00 -25.82 20.38
C ALA A 136 21.86 -27.09 21.21
N GLY A 137 22.25 -28.23 20.64
CA GLY A 137 22.34 -29.48 21.38
C GLY A 137 23.58 -29.47 22.24
N ASN A 138 23.41 -29.27 23.55
CA ASN A 138 24.38 -29.75 24.53
C ASN A 138 23.99 -31.18 24.90
N ASN A 139 24.90 -32.11 24.60
CA ASN A 139 24.86 -33.47 25.14
C ASN A 139 25.41 -33.47 26.57
N SER A 140 24.66 -34.08 27.50
CA SER A 140 25.25 -34.95 28.52
C SER A 140 24.19 -35.88 29.12
N ASN A 141 24.49 -37.16 28.95
CA ASN A 141 23.76 -38.40 29.24
C ASN A 141 23.25 -38.62 30.69
N ALA A 142 22.23 -39.50 30.78
CA ALA A 142 22.03 -40.63 31.73
C ALA A 142 20.52 -40.73 32.09
N ALA A 143 19.81 -41.86 32.16
CA ALA A 143 20.07 -43.30 32.01
C ALA A 143 18.75 -44.00 31.60
N ALA A 144 18.85 -45.26 31.15
CA ALA A 144 17.85 -46.13 30.48
C ALA A 144 16.73 -46.68 31.43
N PRO A 145 15.94 -47.75 31.09
CA PRO A 145 15.55 -48.39 29.82
C PRO A 145 14.02 -48.67 29.70
N GLY A 146 13.49 -48.99 28.50
CA GLY A 146 12.14 -49.59 28.39
C GLY A 146 11.48 -49.56 27.01
N LEU A 147 11.83 -50.55 26.18
CA LEU A 147 11.03 -51.29 25.18
C LEU A 147 10.20 -50.51 24.11
N ASP A 148 10.68 -50.63 22.87
CA ASP A 148 9.95 -50.91 21.60
C ASP A 148 8.76 -49.99 21.19
N ASP A 149 8.61 -49.41 20.01
CA ASP A 149 9.34 -49.50 18.73
C ASP A 149 8.94 -48.27 17.87
N HIS A 150 9.81 -47.90 16.94
CA HIS A 150 9.66 -46.92 15.86
C HIS A 150 9.48 -45.41 16.15
N LYS A 151 10.64 -44.78 16.40
CA LYS A 151 10.91 -43.35 16.15
C LYS A 151 10.68 -42.99 14.67
N PRO A 152 9.71 -42.12 14.31
CA PRO A 152 9.60 -41.65 12.94
C PRO A 152 10.79 -40.73 12.65
N THR A 153 11.65 -41.15 11.72
CA THR A 153 12.75 -40.32 11.23
C THR A 153 12.19 -38.99 10.73
N ALA A 154 12.91 -37.88 10.96
CA ALA A 154 12.49 -36.53 10.54
C ALA A 154 12.24 -36.41 9.01
N ASN A 155 12.62 -37.43 8.23
CA ASN A 155 12.38 -37.54 6.80
C ASN A 155 11.03 -38.20 6.42
N ALA A 156 10.32 -38.83 7.36
CA ALA A 156 8.99 -39.40 7.12
C ALA A 156 7.91 -38.32 6.87
N SER A 157 8.10 -37.13 7.43
CA SER A 157 7.20 -35.98 7.28
C SER A 157 7.30 -35.30 5.90
N SER A 158 8.46 -35.41 5.24
CA SER A 158 8.72 -34.80 3.92
C SER A 158 8.06 -35.59 2.79
N LYS A 159 8.17 -36.93 2.82
CA LYS A 159 7.50 -37.81 1.84
C LYS A 159 5.97 -37.82 2.00
N LYS A 160 5.43 -37.77 3.23
CA LYS A 160 3.97 -37.66 3.46
C LYS A 160 3.37 -36.35 2.94
N ARG A 161 4.07 -35.22 3.11
CA ARG A 161 3.62 -33.91 2.59
C ARG A 161 3.69 -33.79 1.07
N ALA A 162 4.67 -34.43 0.43
CA ALA A 162 4.74 -34.49 -1.03
C ALA A 162 3.58 -35.30 -1.64
N LYS A 163 3.13 -36.36 -0.96
CA LYS A 163 1.99 -37.19 -1.42
C LYS A 163 0.65 -36.46 -1.27
N ASN A 164 0.44 -35.73 -0.17
CA ASN A 164 -0.77 -34.89 0.01
C ASN A 164 -0.89 -33.73 -0.98
N ARG A 165 0.23 -33.26 -1.55
CA ARG A 165 0.21 -32.26 -2.63
C ARG A 165 -0.19 -32.84 -3.99
N LYS A 166 -0.10 -34.16 -4.19
CA LYS A 166 -0.47 -34.85 -5.43
C LYS A 166 -1.89 -35.42 -5.42
N GLY A 167 -2.49 -35.62 -4.24
CA GLY A 167 -3.81 -36.26 -4.09
C GLY A 167 -5.02 -35.32 -4.08
N GLY A 168 -4.82 -34.02 -4.31
CA GLY A 168 -5.92 -33.03 -4.39
C GLY A 168 -6.76 -32.92 -3.10
N LEU A 169 -7.94 -32.32 -3.24
CA LEU A 169 -8.85 -32.02 -2.13
C LEU A 169 -9.30 -33.28 -1.35
N GLN A 170 -9.48 -34.41 -2.04
CA GLN A 170 -9.93 -35.67 -1.43
C GLN A 170 -8.91 -36.23 -0.42
N ALA A 171 -7.61 -36.10 -0.68
CA ALA A 171 -6.57 -36.52 0.27
C ALA A 171 -6.54 -35.66 1.54
N LEU A 172 -6.99 -34.40 1.45
CA LEU A 172 -7.11 -33.50 2.60
C LEU A 172 -8.35 -33.81 3.44
N LEU A 173 -9.46 -34.21 2.81
CA LEU A 173 -10.70 -34.59 3.49
C LEU A 173 -10.56 -35.91 4.26
N ALA A 174 -9.94 -36.93 3.66
CA ALA A 174 -9.69 -38.21 4.33
C ALA A 174 -8.74 -38.08 5.55
N GLY A 175 -7.82 -37.11 5.50
CA GLY A 175 -6.93 -36.80 6.61
C GLY A 175 -7.59 -36.05 7.78
N GLN A 176 -8.72 -35.38 7.55
CA GLN A 176 -9.49 -34.71 8.61
C GLN A 176 -10.40 -35.68 9.38
N GLN A 177 -10.89 -36.75 8.75
CA GLN A 177 -11.76 -37.73 9.41
C GLN A 177 -11.08 -38.48 10.59
N ASN A 178 -9.74 -38.51 10.62
CA ASN A 178 -8.97 -39.23 11.64
C ASN A 178 -8.42 -38.35 12.78
N LYS A 179 -8.98 -37.15 13.00
CA LYS A 179 -8.62 -36.29 14.15
C LYS A 179 -9.85 -35.92 14.97
N PRO A 180 -9.97 -36.37 16.24
CA PRO A 180 -11.01 -35.87 17.11
C PRO A 180 -10.62 -34.48 17.64
N GLY A 181 -11.53 -33.50 17.46
CA GLY A 181 -11.56 -32.28 18.26
C GLY A 181 -10.82 -31.07 17.71
N SER A 182 -11.49 -30.29 16.86
CA SER A 182 -11.59 -28.82 16.93
C SER A 182 -12.10 -28.32 15.58
N SER A 183 -13.42 -28.39 15.38
CA SER A 183 -14.09 -27.70 14.29
C SER A 183 -15.13 -26.78 14.92
N LEU A 184 -14.83 -25.48 14.95
CA LEU A 184 -15.87 -24.47 15.06
C LEU A 184 -16.85 -24.75 13.92
N SER A 185 -18.10 -25.06 14.29
CA SER A 185 -19.13 -25.45 13.35
C SER A 185 -19.75 -24.20 12.75
N LEU A 186 -20.20 -24.28 11.50
CA LEU A 186 -20.88 -23.19 10.80
C LEU A 186 -22.14 -22.72 11.53
N ALA A 187 -22.70 -23.55 12.41
CA ALA A 187 -23.83 -23.22 13.28
C ALA A 187 -23.49 -22.15 14.35
N ASP A 188 -22.23 -22.01 14.76
CA ASP A 188 -21.83 -21.04 15.80
C ASP A 188 -21.84 -19.58 15.30
N PHE A 189 -22.00 -19.37 13.99
CA PHE A 189 -21.99 -18.05 13.36
C PHE A 189 -23.35 -17.58 12.84
N MET A 190 -24.40 -18.42 12.95
CA MET A 190 -25.74 -18.12 12.46
C MET A 190 -26.80 -18.06 13.58
N GLY A 191 -26.39 -17.61 14.77
CA GLY A 191 -27.26 -17.21 15.88
C GLY A 191 -27.49 -15.71 15.89
#